data_AF-A0A0S8F4W8-F1
#
_entry.id   AF-A0A0S8F4W8-F1
#
_cell.length_a   1.000
_cell.length_b   1.000
_cell.length_c   1.000
_cell.angle_alpha   90.00
_cell.angle_beta   90.00
_cell.angle_gamma   90.00
#
_symmetry.space_group_name_H-M   'P 1'
#
loop_
_entity.id
_entity.type
_entity.pdbx_description
1 polymer ?
#
loop_
_entity_poly.entity_id
_entity_poly.type
_entity_poly.pdbx_seq_one_letter_code
_entity_poly.pdbx_strand_id
1 'polypeptide(L)'
;DGFRRLLAESASVFAYDAAFHRHLDRYPNASLQGVEDIFYWTVEDFSLKPVVGLHHMAIHAEPETTGVDAIIATKQIYASHYFQAALDYVIVVSVPGRDEAYLLWVLRQRFDGNVGGIKRSMLERGLRSNIADMLNALRAQVERQYKPSR
;
A
#
# COMPACT_ATOMS: atom_id res chain seq x y z
N ASP A 1 -2.70 13.44 13.20
CA ASP A 1 -3.73 12.39 13.02
C ASP A 1 -3.05 11.01 12.94
N GLY A 2 -3.81 9.92 12.78
CA GLY A 2 -3.26 8.57 12.71
C GLY A 2 -2.41 8.30 11.47
N PHE A 3 -2.79 8.87 10.32
CA PHE A 3 -2.06 8.75 9.06
C PHE A 3 -0.67 9.37 9.14
N ARG A 4 -0.54 10.62 9.61
CA ARG A 4 0.77 11.29 9.75
C ARG A 4 1.73 10.52 10.66
N ARG A 5 1.21 9.83 11.68
CA ARG A 5 2.03 8.94 12.52
C ARG A 5 2.51 7.73 11.73
N LEU A 6 1.63 7.06 11.00
CA LEU A 6 2.01 5.92 10.13
C LEU A 6 3.01 6.32 9.05
N LEU A 7 2.85 7.50 8.47
CA LEU A 7 3.75 8.05 7.46
C LEU A 7 5.13 8.34 8.06
N ALA A 8 5.18 8.99 9.23
CA ALA A 8 6.43 9.22 9.96
C ALA A 8 7.15 7.91 10.35
N GLU A 9 6.40 6.91 10.80
CA GLU A 9 6.92 5.56 11.10
C GLU A 9 7.43 4.82 9.84
N SER A 10 7.07 5.30 8.65
CA SER A 10 7.46 4.73 7.34
C SER A 10 8.51 5.57 6.61
N ALA A 11 9.11 6.56 7.27
CA ALA A 11 10.03 7.51 6.62
C ALA A 11 11.21 6.83 5.88
N SER A 12 11.70 5.70 6.37
CA SER A 12 12.78 4.95 5.69
C SER A 12 12.36 4.36 4.35
N VAL A 13 11.07 4.05 4.16
CA VAL A 13 10.52 3.54 2.89
C VAL A 13 10.49 4.67 1.85
N PHE A 14 10.23 5.92 2.27
CA PHE A 14 10.22 7.11 1.41
C PHE A 14 11.53 7.86 1.35
N ALA A 15 12.60 7.34 1.96
CA ALA A 15 13.90 7.99 1.91
C ALA A 15 14.39 8.21 0.46
N TYR A 16 13.87 7.41 -0.47
CA TYR A 16 14.21 7.44 -1.89
C TYR A 16 13.34 8.38 -2.73
N ASP A 17 12.15 8.78 -2.25
CA ASP A 17 11.25 9.72 -2.95
C ASP A 17 10.61 10.73 -1.98
N ALA A 18 11.39 11.75 -1.61
CA ALA A 18 10.96 12.81 -0.71
C ALA A 18 9.81 13.67 -1.29
N ALA A 19 9.72 13.77 -2.62
CA ALA A 19 8.65 14.51 -3.29
C ALA A 19 7.31 13.79 -3.10
N PHE A 20 7.31 12.47 -3.28
CA PHE A 20 6.12 11.63 -3.07
C PHE A 20 5.70 11.58 -1.60
N HIS A 21 6.65 11.51 -0.66
CA HIS A 21 6.33 11.64 0.77
C HIS A 21 5.62 12.97 1.08
N ARG A 22 6.16 14.09 0.56
CA ARG A 22 5.57 15.42 0.76
C ARG A 22 4.17 15.51 0.16
N HIS A 23 3.98 14.92 -1.02
CA HIS A 23 2.69 14.83 -1.67
C HIS A 23 1.68 14.11 -0.77
N LEU A 24 2.02 12.94 -0.24
CA LEU A 24 1.14 12.16 0.65
C LEU A 24 0.75 12.91 1.94
N ASP A 25 1.70 13.61 2.59
CA ASP A 25 1.45 14.37 3.83
C ASP A 25 0.56 15.61 3.62
N ARG A 26 0.74 16.30 2.48
CA ARG A 26 0.15 17.62 2.25
C ARG A 26 -0.94 17.65 1.18
N TYR A 27 -1.28 16.52 0.57
CA TYR A 27 -2.38 16.40 -0.38
C TYR A 27 -3.67 17.02 0.18
N PRO A 28 -4.43 17.80 -0.62
CA PRO A 28 -4.22 18.12 -2.04
C PRO A 28 -3.29 19.32 -2.29
N ASN A 29 -2.77 19.96 -1.24
CA ASN A 29 -2.00 21.22 -1.36
C ASN A 29 -0.55 21.03 -1.84
N ALA A 30 -0.10 19.80 -2.07
CA ALA A 30 1.21 19.48 -2.60
C ALA A 30 1.10 18.44 -3.71
N SER A 31 0.35 18.75 -4.77
CA SER A 31 0.29 17.93 -5.98
C SER A 31 1.69 17.65 -6.52
N LEU A 32 1.94 16.41 -6.94
CA LEU A 32 3.18 16.01 -7.59
C LEU A 32 2.86 15.63 -9.04
N GLN A 33 3.61 16.19 -9.99
CA GLN A 33 3.46 15.84 -11.40
C GLN A 33 3.81 14.36 -11.60
N GLY A 34 3.05 13.66 -12.45
CA GLY A 34 3.25 12.23 -12.70
C GLY A 34 2.65 11.32 -11.63
N VAL A 35 2.01 11.88 -10.60
CA VAL A 35 1.22 11.11 -9.63
C VAL A 35 -0.25 11.12 -10.02
N GLU A 36 -0.84 9.94 -10.08
CA GLU A 36 -2.29 9.74 -10.21
C GLU A 36 -2.91 9.46 -8.84
N ASP A 37 -3.93 10.23 -8.47
CA ASP A 37 -4.65 10.09 -7.21
C ASP A 37 -6.06 9.50 -7.44
N ILE A 38 -6.36 8.39 -6.77
CA ILE A 38 -7.60 7.63 -6.90
C ILE A 38 -8.27 7.51 -5.52
N PHE A 39 -9.56 7.79 -5.46
CA PHE A 39 -10.39 7.53 -4.27
C PHE A 39 -11.35 6.38 -4.55
N TYR A 40 -11.38 5.41 -3.65
CA TYR A 40 -12.24 4.23 -3.84
C TYR A 40 -12.79 3.69 -2.53
N TRP A 41 -13.99 3.12 -2.63
CA TRP A 41 -14.64 2.41 -1.55
C TRP A 41 -14.33 0.92 -1.64
N THR A 42 -14.19 0.29 -0.48
CA THR A 42 -13.97 -1.15 -0.35
C THR A 42 -14.99 -1.77 0.60
N VAL A 43 -15.23 -3.07 0.41
CA VAL A 43 -15.82 -3.94 1.42
C VAL A 43 -14.84 -5.09 1.62
N GLU A 44 -14.14 -5.10 2.74
CA GLU A 44 -13.08 -6.07 3.04
C GLU A 44 -13.57 -7.08 4.07
N ASP A 45 -13.37 -8.38 3.79
CA ASP A 45 -13.67 -9.45 4.73
C ASP A 45 -12.39 -10.07 5.28
N PHE A 46 -12.24 -10.01 6.60
CA PHE A 46 -11.09 -10.53 7.35
C PHE A 46 -11.51 -11.65 8.31
N SER A 47 -12.49 -12.48 7.94
CA SER A 47 -13.05 -13.55 8.79
C SER A 47 -13.78 -13.04 10.04
N LEU A 48 -14.18 -11.77 10.03
CA LEU A 48 -15.02 -11.10 11.04
C LEU A 48 -16.08 -10.27 10.30
N LYS A 49 -16.76 -9.36 11.01
CA LYS A 49 -17.71 -8.45 10.37
C LYS A 49 -17.00 -7.67 9.24
N PRO A 50 -17.50 -7.72 7.99
CA PRO A 50 -16.89 -7.00 6.86
C PRO A 50 -16.74 -5.51 7.12
N VAL A 51 -15.63 -4.93 6.67
CA VAL A 51 -15.26 -3.53 6.86
C VAL A 51 -15.56 -2.76 5.59
N VAL A 52 -16.39 -1.72 5.70
CA VAL A 52 -16.47 -0.70 4.64
C VAL A 52 -15.33 0.29 4.83
N GLY A 53 -14.50 0.47 3.80
CA GLY A 53 -13.36 1.39 3.79
C GLY A 53 -13.47 2.46 2.70
N LEU A 54 -12.89 3.63 2.95
CA LEU A 54 -12.60 4.65 1.93
C LEU A 54 -11.10 4.89 1.91
N HIS A 55 -10.50 4.78 0.74
CA HIS A 55 -9.07 4.84 0.54
C HIS A 55 -8.71 5.94 -0.45
N HIS A 56 -7.52 6.50 -0.28
CA HIS A 56 -6.86 7.35 -1.25
C HIS A 56 -5.55 6.68 -1.67
N MET A 57 -5.48 6.31 -2.94
CA MET A 57 -4.31 5.72 -3.57
C MET A 57 -3.61 6.76 -4.43
N ALA A 58 -2.31 6.89 -4.26
CA ALA A 58 -1.44 7.70 -5.10
C ALA A 58 -0.47 6.78 -5.84
N ILE A 59 -0.39 6.90 -7.16
CA ILE A 59 0.43 6.06 -8.03
C ILE A 59 1.48 6.94 -8.70
N HIS A 60 2.76 6.64 -8.48
CA HIS A 60 3.89 7.27 -9.14
C HIS A 60 4.58 6.22 -10.04
N ALA A 61 4.24 6.23 -11.33
CA ALA A 61 4.59 5.15 -12.26
C ALA A 61 5.98 5.25 -12.89
N GLU A 62 6.70 6.35 -12.67
CA GLU A 62 8.08 6.58 -13.15
C GLU A 62 8.79 7.57 -12.21
N PRO A 63 9.07 7.20 -10.95
CA PRO A 63 9.77 8.09 -10.04
C PRO A 63 11.19 8.36 -10.55
N GLU A 64 11.73 9.56 -10.27
CA GLU A 64 13.12 9.94 -10.64
C GLU A 64 14.20 9.10 -9.90
N THR A 65 13.79 8.11 -9.12
CA THR A 65 14.67 7.24 -8.33
C THR A 65 15.20 6.08 -9.17
N THR A 66 16.52 6.00 -9.32
CA THR A 66 17.15 4.90 -10.06
C THR A 66 16.78 3.52 -9.50
N GLY A 67 16.29 2.64 -10.38
CA GLY A 67 15.95 1.25 -10.05
C GLY A 67 14.57 1.08 -9.42
N VAL A 68 13.79 2.15 -9.24
CA VAL A 68 12.38 2.07 -8.84
C VAL A 68 11.53 2.34 -10.06
N ASP A 69 10.75 1.36 -10.47
CA ASP A 69 9.89 1.49 -11.63
C ASP A 69 8.55 2.13 -11.24
N ALA A 70 8.02 1.80 -10.07
CA ALA A 70 6.76 2.38 -9.60
C ALA A 70 6.68 2.39 -8.07
N ILE A 71 5.99 3.41 -7.55
CA ILE A 71 5.61 3.50 -6.14
C ILE A 71 4.11 3.75 -6.07
N ILE A 72 3.40 2.92 -5.31
CA ILE A 72 1.98 3.06 -5.02
C ILE A 72 1.85 3.24 -3.51
N ALA A 73 1.02 4.19 -3.09
CA ALA A 73 0.72 4.45 -1.70
C ALA A 73 -0.79 4.52 -1.48
N THR A 74 -1.30 3.73 -0.55
CA THR A 74 -2.73 3.76 -0.19
C THR A 74 -2.88 4.19 1.26
N LYS A 75 -3.55 5.32 1.48
CA LYS A 75 -3.96 5.77 2.82
C LYS A 75 -5.43 5.47 3.05
N GLN A 76 -5.76 4.89 4.19
CA GLN A 76 -7.14 4.76 4.63
C GLN A 76 -7.63 6.11 5.17
N ILE A 77 -8.72 6.61 4.60
CA ILE A 77 -9.42 7.82 5.04
C ILE A 77 -10.49 7.47 6.07
N TYR A 78 -11.17 6.34 5.87
CA TYR A 78 -12.24 5.87 6.74
C TYR A 78 -12.26 4.34 6.78
N ALA A 79 -12.61 3.80 7.94
CA ALA A 79 -13.04 2.42 8.11
C ALA A 79 -14.25 2.40 9.04
N SER A 80 -15.24 1.58 8.70
CA SER A 80 -16.46 1.43 9.51
C SER A 80 -16.21 0.91 10.93
N HIS A 81 -15.20 0.06 11.14
CA HIS A 81 -14.80 -0.46 12.44
C HIS A 81 -13.40 -1.09 12.41
N TYR A 82 -12.89 -1.43 13.59
CA TYR A 82 -11.65 -2.16 13.87
C TYR A 82 -10.36 -1.40 13.61
N PHE A 83 -10.34 -0.48 12.64
CA PHE A 83 -9.12 0.19 12.19
C PHE A 83 -9.22 1.70 12.38
N GLN A 84 -8.26 2.24 13.14
CA GLN A 84 -8.10 3.66 13.34
C GLN A 84 -7.42 4.33 12.14
N ALA A 85 -6.42 3.66 11.55
CA ALA A 85 -5.66 4.16 10.41
C ALA A 85 -4.93 3.00 9.73
N ALA A 86 -4.77 3.09 8.42
CA ALA A 86 -3.97 2.18 7.64
C ALA A 86 -3.20 2.93 6.55
N LEU A 87 -2.04 2.39 6.24
CA LEU A 87 -1.15 2.91 5.22
C LEU A 87 -0.36 1.75 4.62
N ASP A 88 -0.56 1.50 3.34
CA ASP A 88 0.23 0.54 2.58
C ASP A 88 0.97 1.20 1.43
N TYR A 89 2.04 0.50 1.04
CA TYR A 89 2.87 0.87 -0.08
C TYR A 89 3.28 -0.36 -0.85
N VAL A 90 3.25 -0.23 -2.17
CA VAL A 90 3.79 -1.20 -3.11
C VAL A 90 4.90 -0.51 -3.89
N ILE A 91 6.08 -1.11 -3.92
CA ILE A 91 7.23 -0.60 -4.68
C ILE A 91 7.64 -1.68 -5.66
N VAL A 92 7.78 -1.29 -6.92
CA VAL A 92 8.33 -2.13 -7.99
C VAL A 92 9.76 -1.69 -8.23
N VAL A 93 10.69 -2.63 -8.10
CA VAL A 93 12.14 -2.39 -8.22
C VAL A 93 12.71 -3.33 -9.28
N SER A 94 13.22 -2.78 -10.38
CA SER A 94 13.98 -3.54 -11.37
C SER A 94 15.47 -3.52 -11.05
N VAL A 95 16.16 -4.63 -11.33
CA VAL A 95 17.61 -4.70 -11.18
C VAL A 95 18.27 -4.27 -12.49
N PRO A 96 19.07 -3.18 -12.51
CA PRO A 96 19.74 -2.74 -13.73
C PRO A 96 20.58 -3.84 -14.36
N GLY A 97 20.35 -4.10 -15.65
CA GLY A 97 21.08 -5.14 -16.40
C GLY A 97 20.60 -6.57 -16.15
N ARG A 98 19.46 -6.77 -15.46
CA ARG A 98 18.81 -8.08 -15.32
C ARG A 98 17.35 -8.00 -15.72
N ASP A 99 16.82 -9.12 -16.19
CA ASP A 99 15.38 -9.31 -16.44
C ASP A 99 14.70 -9.83 -15.15
N GLU A 100 14.91 -9.08 -14.06
CA GLU A 100 14.42 -9.41 -12.71
C GLU A 100 13.81 -8.16 -12.09
N ALA A 101 12.59 -8.30 -11.56
CA ALA A 101 11.91 -7.25 -10.81
C ALA A 101 11.40 -7.80 -9.47
N TYR A 102 11.46 -6.95 -8.45
CA TYR A 102 10.97 -7.23 -7.11
C TYR A 102 9.77 -6.34 -6.80
N LEU A 103 8.75 -6.93 -6.20
CA LEU A 103 7.61 -6.22 -5.65
C LEU A 103 7.69 -6.27 -4.13
N LEU A 104 7.79 -5.11 -3.50
CA LEU A 104 7.78 -4.97 -2.05
C LEU A 104 6.44 -4.38 -1.61
N TRP A 105 5.70 -5.12 -0.80
CA TRP A 105 4.48 -4.63 -0.17
C TRP A 105 4.69 -4.46 1.33
N VAL A 106 4.55 -3.23 1.81
CA VAL A 106 4.56 -2.91 3.24
C VAL A 106 3.20 -2.34 3.64
N LEU A 107 2.50 -3.02 4.56
CA LEU A 107 1.26 -2.52 5.16
C LEU A 107 1.51 -2.22 6.64
N ARG A 108 1.11 -1.01 7.07
CA ARG A 108 1.02 -0.64 8.48
C ARG A 108 -0.40 -0.29 8.85
N GLN A 109 -0.88 -0.84 9.96
CA GLN A 109 -2.23 -0.59 10.45
C GLN A 109 -2.25 -0.32 11.95
N ARG A 110 -3.22 0.49 12.36
CA ARG A 110 -3.56 0.77 13.75
C ARG A 110 -4.99 0.32 14.00
N PHE A 111 -5.17 -0.48 15.04
CA PHE A 111 -6.48 -0.92 15.48
C PHE A 111 -7.16 0.13 16.37
N ASP A 112 -8.49 0.12 16.41
CA ASP A 112 -9.25 0.88 17.39
C ASP A 112 -8.93 0.39 18.80
N GLY A 113 -8.93 1.30 19.78
CA GLY A 113 -8.57 0.99 21.17
C GLY A 113 -9.50 -0.01 21.87
N ASN A 114 -10.70 -0.24 21.34
CA ASN A 114 -11.68 -1.19 21.85
C ASN A 114 -11.57 -2.59 21.23
N VAL A 115 -10.63 -2.82 20.29
CA VAL A 115 -10.40 -4.14 19.70
C VAL A 115 -9.63 -5.02 20.68
N GLY A 116 -10.35 -5.94 21.34
CA GLY A 116 -9.75 -6.92 22.25
C GLY A 116 -8.78 -7.89 21.55
N GLY A 117 -7.87 -8.49 22.33
CA GLY A 117 -6.74 -9.29 21.80
C GLY A 117 -7.13 -10.46 20.89
N ILE A 118 -8.23 -11.16 21.19
CA ILE A 118 -8.71 -12.28 20.36
C ILE A 118 -9.14 -11.79 18.97
N LYS A 119 -9.98 -10.74 18.92
CA LYS A 119 -10.43 -10.13 17.65
C LYS A 119 -9.24 -9.60 16.86
N ARG A 120 -8.31 -8.94 17.54
CA ARG A 120 -7.07 -8.44 16.92
C ARG A 120 -6.27 -9.56 16.26
N SER A 121 -6.05 -10.68 16.96
CA SER A 121 -5.32 -11.83 16.40
C SER A 121 -6.02 -12.46 15.18
N MET A 122 -7.35 -12.45 15.15
CA MET A 122 -8.11 -12.92 13.98
C MET A 122 -7.94 -11.97 12.79
N LEU A 123 -8.08 -10.66 13.02
CA LEU A 123 -7.88 -9.64 11.98
C LEU A 123 -6.45 -9.68 11.41
N GLU A 124 -5.44 -9.75 12.27
CA GLU A 124 -4.03 -9.83 11.85
C GLU A 124 -3.76 -11.07 10.99
N ARG A 125 -4.42 -12.21 11.28
CA ARG A 125 -4.34 -13.41 10.43
C ARG A 125 -5.06 -13.21 9.09
N GLY A 126 -6.26 -12.66 9.10
CA GLY A 126 -7.03 -12.37 7.89
C GLY A 126 -6.27 -11.43 6.93
N LEU A 127 -5.69 -10.35 7.47
CA LEU A 127 -4.86 -9.41 6.71
C LEU A 127 -3.65 -10.08 6.05
N ARG A 128 -2.93 -10.91 6.81
CA ARG A 128 -1.77 -11.64 6.27
C ARG A 128 -2.18 -12.62 5.17
N SER A 129 -3.29 -13.34 5.35
CA SER A 129 -3.81 -14.25 4.31
C SER A 129 -4.15 -13.48 3.05
N ASN A 130 -4.90 -12.38 3.19
CA ASN A 130 -5.34 -11.57 2.05
C ASN A 130 -4.16 -11.01 1.24
N ILE A 131 -3.12 -10.47 1.89
CA ILE A 131 -1.91 -10.01 1.20
C ILE A 131 -1.21 -11.17 0.49
N ALA A 132 -1.08 -12.33 1.13
CA ALA A 132 -0.46 -13.50 0.51
C ALA A 132 -1.24 -13.96 -0.73
N ASP A 133 -2.56 -14.01 -0.64
CA ASP A 133 -3.44 -14.37 -1.75
C ASP A 133 -3.32 -13.38 -2.91
N MET A 134 -3.28 -12.07 -2.61
CA MET A 134 -3.10 -11.01 -3.61
C MET A 134 -1.73 -11.10 -4.30
N LEU A 135 -0.65 -11.30 -3.54
CA LEU A 135 0.70 -11.47 -4.10
C LEU A 135 0.79 -12.71 -4.99
N ASN A 136 0.18 -13.82 -4.59
CA ASN A 136 0.12 -15.03 -5.41
C ASN A 136 -0.67 -14.80 -6.71
N ALA A 137 -1.80 -14.09 -6.63
CA ALA A 137 -2.60 -13.74 -7.79
C ALA A 137 -1.84 -12.81 -8.76
N LEU A 138 -1.17 -11.78 -8.22
CA LEU A 138 -0.32 -10.87 -9.00
C LEU A 138 0.82 -11.62 -9.69
N ARG A 139 1.52 -12.49 -8.96
CA ARG A 139 2.58 -13.33 -9.53
C ARG A 139 2.04 -14.18 -10.69
N ALA A 140 0.94 -14.90 -10.47
CA ALA A 140 0.32 -15.74 -11.50
C ALA A 140 -0.18 -14.93 -12.71
N GLN A 141 -0.54 -13.66 -12.53
CA GLN A 141 -0.89 -12.77 -13.63
C GLN A 141 0.36 -12.35 -14.43
N VAL A 142 1.42 -11.94 -13.76
CA VAL A 142 2.70 -11.57 -14.41
C VAL A 142 3.26 -12.77 -15.18
N GLU A 143 3.31 -13.95 -14.57
CA GLU A 143 3.81 -15.18 -15.23
C GLU A 143 2.99 -15.56 -16.46
N ARG A 144 1.68 -15.28 -16.49
CA ARG A 144 0.83 -15.51 -17.67
C ARG A 144 1.07 -14.51 -18.79
N GLN A 145 1.38 -13.26 -18.45
CA GLN A 145 1.62 -12.19 -19.42
C GLN A 145 3.06 -12.20 -19.96
N TYR A 146 3.99 -12.75 -19.17
CA TYR A 146 5.38 -12.89 -19.54
C TYR A 146 5.53 -13.84 -20.74
N LYS A 147 5.96 -13.29 -21.88
CA LYS A 147 6.46 -14.05 -23.02
C LYS A 147 7.98 -13.91 -23.01
N PRO A 148 8.76 -14.97 -22.81
CA PRO A 148 10.21 -14.85 -22.84
C PRO A 148 10.64 -14.34 -24.21
N SER A 149 11.40 -13.24 -24.23
CA SER A 149 12.08 -12.76 -25.43
C SER A 149 13.07 -13.84 -25.88
N ARG A 150 12.82 -14.39 -27.07
CA ARG A 150 13.71 -15.34 -27.76
C ARG A 150 14.95 -14.66 -28.30
#